data_AF-X1VL76-F1
#
_entry.id   AF-X1VL76-F1
#
_cell.length_a   1.000
_cell.length_b   1.000
_cell.length_c   1.000
_cell.angle_alpha   90.00
_cell.angle_beta   90.00
_cell.angle_gamma   90.00
#
_symmetry.space_group_name_H-M   'P 1'
#
loop_
_entity.id
_entity.type
_entity.pdbx_description
1 polymer ?
#
loop_
_entity_poly.entity_id
_entity_poly.type
_entity_poly.pdbx_seq_one_letter_code
_entity_poly.pdbx_strand_id
1 'polypeptide(L)' 'NIPLIGINHLEAHIYANFLEHNEIKPPFVCLIVSGGHTSLVYIRNFGEYKLL' A
#
# COMPACT_ATOMS: atom_id res chain seq x y z
N ASN A 1 -10.74 -27.26 -4.45
CA ASN A 1 -10.39 -26.66 -3.15
C ASN A 1 -9.33 -25.59 -3.39
N ILE A 2 -9.63 -24.30 -3.19
CA ILE A 2 -8.75 -23.15 -3.51
C ILE A 2 -8.49 -22.35 -2.22
N PRO A 3 -7.28 -21.82 -1.98
CA PRO A 3 -6.98 -21.04 -0.77
C PRO A 3 -7.72 -19.70 -0.73
N LEU A 4 -7.99 -19.24 0.50
CA LEU A 4 -8.48 -17.89 0.81
C LEU A 4 -7.35 -17.08 1.45
N ILE A 5 -7.16 -15.83 1.00
CA ILE A 5 -6.13 -14.92 1.51
C ILE A 5 -6.79 -13.63 1.99
N GLY A 6 -6.59 -13.27 3.26
CA GLY A 6 -7.02 -11.99 3.81
C GLY A 6 -6.01 -10.90 3.50
N ILE A 7 -6.48 -9.72 3.09
CA ILE A 7 -5.65 -8.58 2.71
C ILE A 7 -5.97 -7.39 3.62
N ASN A 8 -4.94 -6.64 4.01
CA ASN A 8 -5.12 -5.42 4.77
C ASN A 8 -5.69 -4.32 3.87
N HIS A 9 -6.80 -3.70 4.29
CA HIS A 9 -7.47 -2.64 3.52
C HIS A 9 -6.54 -1.47 3.16
N LEU A 10 -5.68 -1.03 4.09
CA LEU A 10 -4.75 0.08 3.86
C LEU A 10 -3.59 -0.32 2.95
N GLU A 11 -3.14 -1.57 3.05
CA GLU A 11 -2.16 -2.11 2.11
C GLU A 11 -2.74 -2.13 0.69
N ALA A 12 -4.01 -2.52 0.54
CA ALA A 12 -4.67 -2.49 -0.77
C ALA A 12 -4.73 -1.07 -1.37
N HIS A 13 -4.91 -0.01 -0.57
CA HIS A 13 -4.82 1.39 -1.05
C HIS A 13 -3.43 1.72 -1.62
N ILE A 14 -2.36 1.26 -0.97
CA ILE A 14 -0.99 1.43 -1.47
C ILE A 14 -0.81 0.65 -2.78
N TYR A 15 -1.25 -0.61 -2.81
CA TYR A 15 -1.07 -1.52 -3.93
C TYR A 15 -1.93 -1.17 -5.17
N ALA A 16 -3.00 -0.41 -5.01
CA ALA A 16 -3.83 0.04 -6.13
C ALA A 16 -3.02 0.82 -7.19
N ASN A 17 -1.99 1.56 -6.77
CA ASN A 17 -1.14 2.34 -7.68
C ASN A 17 -0.40 1.48 -8.71
N PHE A 18 -0.05 0.23 -8.38
CA PHE A 18 0.71 -0.65 -9.28
C PHE A 18 -0.13 -1.24 -10.42
N LEU A 19 -1.47 -1.07 -10.39
CA LEU A 19 -2.34 -1.47 -11.49
C LEU A 19 -2.04 -0.66 -12.77
N GLU A 20 -1.69 0.62 -12.61
CA GLU A 20 -1.34 1.52 -13.72
C GLU A 20 0.16 1.85 -13.75
N HIS A 21 0.83 1.86 -12.58
CA HIS A 21 2.23 2.27 -12.42
C HIS A 21 3.11 1.12 -11.92
N ASN A 22 3.30 0.09 -12.75
CA ASN A 22 4.08 -1.10 -12.38
C ASN A 22 5.59 -0.85 -12.22
N GLU A 23 6.07 0.33 -12.64
CA GLU A 23 7.45 0.78 -12.52
C GLU A 23 7.81 1.28 -11.12
N ILE A 24 6.81 1.63 -10.30
CA ILE A 24 7.02 2.03 -8.90
C ILE A 24 7.69 0.87 -8.17
N LYS A 25 8.76 1.16 -7.44
CA LYS A 25 9.47 0.19 -6.61
C LYS A 25 9.86 0.83 -5.28
N PRO A 26 9.80 0.11 -4.16
CA PRO A 26 10.37 0.59 -2.91
C PRO A 26 11.86 0.98 -3.07
N PRO A 27 12.37 1.98 -2.33
CA PRO A 27 11.64 2.74 -1.31
C PRO A 27 10.81 3.89 -1.91
N PHE A 28 9.62 4.13 -1.37
CA PHE A 28 8.79 5.29 -1.72
C PHE A 28 7.92 5.75 -0.55
N VAL A 29 7.34 6.94 -0.68
CA VAL A 29 6.35 7.48 0.26
C VAL A 29 4.97 7.46 -0.41
N CYS A 30 3.95 7.03 0.33
CA CYS A 30 2.57 7.03 -0.10
C CYS A 30 1.74 7.91 0.84
N LEU A 31 0.96 8.83 0.27
CA LEU A 31 -0.08 9.56 0.99
C LEU A 31 -1.42 8.85 0.75
N ILE A 32 -1.96 8.24 1.80
CA ILE A 32 -3.31 7.67 1.78
C ILE A 32 -4.27 8.75 2.26
N VAL A 33 -5.06 9.30 1.33
CA VAL A 33 -6.06 10.34 1.61
C VAL A 33 -7.42 9.92 1.08
N SER A 34 -8.36 9.68 1.99
CA SER A 34 -9.73 9.25 1.72
C SER A 34 -10.67 9.81 2.80
N GLY A 35 -11.96 9.51 2.71
CA GLY A 35 -12.92 9.94 3.74
C GLY A 35 -12.66 9.37 5.14
N GLY A 36 -12.01 8.20 5.24
CA GLY A 36 -11.74 7.52 6.52
C GLY A 36 -10.26 7.52 6.95
N HIS A 37 -9.35 7.95 6.08
CA HIS A 37 -7.91 7.83 6.32
C HIS A 37 -7.17 9.06 5.79
N THR A 38 -6.24 9.55 6.58
CA THR A 38 -5.28 10.60 6.17
C THR A 38 -3.96 10.24 6.82
N SER A 39 -3.11 9.53 6.08
CA SER A 39 -1.89 8.92 6.61
C SER A 39 -0.75 9.05 5.60
N LEU A 40 0.42 9.45 6.08
CA LEU A 40 1.66 9.43 5.30
C LEU A 40 2.47 8.20 5.68
N VAL A 41 2.76 7.33 4.72
CA VAL A 41 3.41 6.04 4.95
C VAL A 41 4.70 5.97 4.14
N TYR A 42 5.80 5.60 4.79
CA TYR A 42 7.04 5.24 4.15
C TYR A 42 7.11 3.73 3.93
N ILE A 43 7.27 3.31 2.68
CA ILE A 43 7.39 1.91 2.27
C ILE A 43 8.87 1.65 2.00
N ARG A 44 9.53 0.89 2.87
CA ARG A 44 10.96 0.55 2.70
C ARG A 44 11.15 -0.60 1.72
N ASN A 45 10.27 -1.58 1.81
CA ASN A 45 10.14 -2.74 0.94
C ASN A 45 8.66 -3.18 0.93
N PHE A 46 8.26 -4.05 0.01
CA PHE A 46 6.92 -4.65 0.04
C PHE A 46 6.70 -5.38 1.38
N GLY A 47 5.60 -5.06 2.07
CA GLY A 47 5.31 -5.57 3.42
C GLY A 47 6.00 -4.81 4.57
N GLU A 48 6.90 -3.85 4.28
CA GLU A 48 7.62 -3.08 5.30
C GLU A 48 7.16 -1.61 5.32
N TYR A 49 6.26 -1.31 6.27
CA TYR A 49 5.58 -0.02 6.38
C TYR A 49 5.98 0.75 7.64
N LYS A 50 6.21 2.06 7.50
CA LYS A 50 6.38 2.99 8.61
C LYS A 50 5.43 4.17 8.45
N LEU A 51 4.51 4.34 9.39
CA LEU A 51 3.70 5.57 9.49
C LEU A 51 4.60 6.74 9.89
N LEU A 52 4.46 7.88 9.21
CA LEU A 52 5.21 9.11 9.45
C LEU A 52 4.36 10.15 10.18
#